data_AF-A0AA43BC34-F1
#
_entry.id   AF-A0AA43BC34-F1
#
_cell.length_a   1.000
_cell.length_b   1.000
_cell.length_c   1.000
_cell.angle_alpha   90.00
_cell.angle_beta   90.00
_cell.angle_gamma   90.00
#
_symmetry.space_group_name_H-M   'P 1'
#
loop_
_entity.id
_entity.type
_entity.pdbx_description
1 polymer ?
#
loop_
_entity_poly.entity_id
_entity_poly.type
_entity_poly.pdbx_seq_one_letter_code
_entity_poly.pdbx_strand_id
1 'polypeptide(L)' 'MNAPGRPLDEVPTRELELLLASARDQYATAVNNWQRAVESDAPLANTLPLAGAVDAADRRAVRILKELARRQQDAAA' A
#
# COMPACT_ATOMS: atom_id res chain seq x y z
N MET A 1 -8.50 12.96 -5.88
CA MET A 1 -7.22 12.23 -6.06
C MET A 1 -6.11 13.12 -5.53
N ASN A 2 -5.42 12.71 -4.46
CA ASN A 2 -4.28 13.47 -3.93
C ASN A 2 -3.15 13.47 -4.97
N ALA A 3 -2.55 14.63 -5.21
CA ALA A 3 -1.48 14.80 -6.19
C ALA A 3 -0.27 13.95 -5.80
N PRO A 4 0.40 13.26 -6.75
CA PRO A 4 1.62 12.53 -6.46
C PRO A 4 2.69 13.52 -5.96
N GLY A 5 3.08 13.40 -4.68
CA GLY A 5 4.14 14.22 -4.08
C GLY A 5 3.79 14.89 -2.75
N ARG A 6 2.52 14.90 -2.32
CA ARG A 6 2.17 15.49 -1.02
C ARG A 6 2.72 14.66 0.16
N PRO A 7 3.46 15.26 1.11
CA PRO A 7 3.91 14.59 2.32
C PRO A 7 2.74 14.04 3.15
N LEU A 8 2.91 12.88 3.78
CA LEU A 8 1.83 12.22 4.54
C LEU A 8 1.43 12.99 5.80
N ASP A 9 2.35 13.77 6.38
CA ASP A 9 2.13 14.63 7.55
C ASP A 9 1.17 15.79 7.25
N GLU A 10 1.07 16.23 6.00
CA GLU A 10 0.10 17.26 5.58
C GLU A 10 -1.29 16.70 5.27
N VAL A 11 -1.44 15.37 5.18
CA VAL A 11 -2.71 14.72 4.87
C VAL A 11 -3.55 14.59 6.15
N PRO A 12 -4.83 15.01 6.17
CA PRO A 12 -5.69 14.82 7.33
C PRO A 12 -5.82 13.35 7.74
N THR A 13 -5.96 13.06 9.04
CA THR A 13 -6.04 11.68 9.56
C THR A 13 -7.13 10.86 8.88
N ARG A 14 -8.32 11.45 8.66
CA ARG A 14 -9.41 10.79 7.94
C ARG A 14 -9.04 10.40 6.51
N GLU A 15 -8.26 11.23 5.84
CA GLU A 15 -7.80 10.93 4.48
C GLU A 15 -6.67 9.87 4.50
N LEU A 16 -5.80 9.87 5.50
CA LEU A 16 -4.83 8.78 5.70
C LEU A 16 -5.52 7.42 5.91
N GLU A 17 -6.61 7.36 6.67
CA GLU A 17 -7.40 6.13 6.83
C GLU A 17 -7.96 5.63 5.50
N LEU A 18 -8.48 6.53 4.67
CA LEU A 18 -8.97 6.19 3.33
C LEU A 18 -7.85 5.72 2.41
N LEU A 19 -6.69 6.38 2.47
CA LEU A 19 -5.50 5.96 1.73
C LEU A 19 -5.00 4.59 2.19
N LEU A 20 -5.10 4.27 3.48
CA LEU A 20 -4.76 2.96 4.03
C LEU A 20 -5.70 1.88 3.51
N ALA A 21 -7.02 2.13 3.53
CA ALA A 21 -8.00 1.21 2.97
C ALA A 21 -7.72 0.94 1.48
N SER A 22 -7.50 2.02 0.70
CA SER A 22 -7.15 1.90 -0.72
C SER A 22 -5.84 1.15 -0.96
N ALA A 23 -4.82 1.36 -0.12
CA ALA A 23 -3.55 0.64 -0.22
C ALA A 23 -3.71 -0.86 0.09
N ARG A 24 -4.58 -1.22 1.05
CA ARG A 24 -4.92 -2.62 1.35
C ARG A 24 -5.66 -3.29 0.20
N ASP A 25 -6.61 -2.60 -0.43
CA ASP A 25 -7.32 -3.12 -1.60
C ASP A 25 -6.38 -3.34 -2.79
N GLN A 26 -5.44 -2.41 -3.00
CA GLN A 26 -4.38 -2.55 -4.01
C GLN A 26 -3.46 -3.73 -3.69
N TYR A 27 -3.08 -3.91 -2.43
CA TYR A 27 -2.26 -5.05 -2.01
C TYR A 27 -2.99 -6.37 -2.25
N ALA A 28 -4.24 -6.50 -1.81
CA ALA A 28 -5.04 -7.71 -2.03
C ALA A 28 -5.17 -8.04 -3.53
N THR A 29 -5.43 -7.02 -4.36
CA THR A 29 -5.50 -7.18 -5.81
C THR A 29 -4.15 -7.63 -6.40
N ALA A 30 -3.04 -7.02 -5.98
CA ALA A 30 -1.71 -7.37 -6.45
C ALA A 30 -1.34 -8.81 -6.06
N VAL A 31 -1.63 -9.21 -4.82
CA VAL A 31 -1.39 -10.58 -4.33
C VAL A 31 -2.20 -11.58 -5.13
N ASN A 32 -3.50 -11.33 -5.35
CA ASN A 32 -4.35 -12.21 -6.14
C ASN A 32 -3.83 -12.40 -7.58
N ASN A 33 -3.38 -11.31 -8.21
CA ASN A 33 -2.83 -11.37 -9.57
C ASN A 33 -1.49 -12.13 -9.61
N TRP A 34 -0.60 -11.85 -8.66
CA TRP A 34 0.68 -12.55 -8.54
C TRP A 34 0.46 -14.05 -8.28
N GLN A 35 -0.39 -14.39 -7.32
CA GLN A 35 -0.72 -15.77 -6.97
C GLN A 35 -1.30 -16.51 -8.17
N ARG A 36 -2.28 -15.93 -8.89
CA ARG A 36 -2.83 -16.54 -10.10
C ARG A 36 -1.74 -16.81 -11.15
N ALA A 37 -0.80 -15.90 -11.33
CA ALA A 37 0.29 -16.08 -12.30
C ALA A 37 1.28 -17.16 -11.86
N VAL A 38 1.56 -17.29 -10.56
CA VAL A 38 2.38 -18.37 -10.00
C VAL A 38 1.67 -19.72 -10.15
N GLU A 39 0.39 -19.80 -9.81
CA GLU A 39 -0.43 -21.02 -9.92
C GLU A 39 -0.62 -21.48 -11.36
N SER A 40 -0.54 -20.57 -12.33
CA SER A 40 -0.61 -20.88 -13.75
C SER A 40 0.76 -21.19 -14.38
N ASP A 41 1.82 -21.37 -13.58
CA ASP A 41 3.20 -21.53 -14.04
C ASP A 41 3.62 -20.47 -15.08
N ALA A 42 3.15 -19.22 -14.89
CA ALA A 42 3.49 -18.15 -15.82
C ALA A 42 5.01 -17.90 -15.83
N PRO A 43 5.58 -17.53 -16.99
CA PRO A 43 7.01 -17.24 -17.08
C PRO A 43 7.46 -16.20 -16.04
N LEU A 44 8.70 -16.32 -15.58
CA LEU A 44 9.28 -15.41 -14.59
C LEU A 44 9.19 -13.93 -15.00
N ALA A 45 9.32 -13.65 -16.30
CA ALA A 45 9.18 -12.31 -16.87
C ALA A 45 7.79 -11.69 -16.61
N ASN A 46 6.75 -12.51 -16.45
CA ASN A 46 5.38 -12.09 -16.18
C ASN A 46 5.07 -12.05 -14.68
N THR A 47 5.70 -12.91 -13.86
CA THR A 47 5.46 -12.97 -12.41
C THR A 47 6.28 -11.94 -11.63
N LEU A 48 7.50 -11.60 -12.06
CA LEU A 48 8.36 -10.62 -11.38
C LEU A 48 7.73 -9.22 -11.25
N PRO A 49 7.15 -8.62 -12.31
CA PRO A 49 6.50 -7.33 -12.19
C PRO A 49 5.33 -7.34 -11.19
N LEU A 50 4.60 -8.46 -11.11
CA LEU A 50 3.48 -8.62 -10.17
C LEU A 50 3.98 -8.69 -8.72
N ALA A 51 5.09 -9.39 -8.46
CA ALA A 51 5.72 -9.38 -7.14
C ALA A 51 6.19 -7.96 -6.75
N GLY A 52 6.72 -7.20 -7.71
CA GLY A 52 7.07 -5.78 -7.50
C GLY A 52 5.85 -4.92 -7.16
N ALA A 53 4.70 -5.17 -7.78
CA ALA A 53 3.46 -4.48 -7.45
C ALA A 53 2.96 -4.81 -6.04
N VAL A 54 3.13 -6.06 -5.58
CA VAL A 54 2.83 -6.47 -4.20
C VAL A 54 3.70 -5.71 -3.20
N ASP A 55 5.02 -5.69 -3.38
CA ASP A 55 5.96 -4.95 -2.51
C ASP A 55 5.67 -3.45 -2.50
N ALA A 56 5.37 -2.85 -3.66
CA ALA A 56 5.04 -1.42 -3.75
C ALA A 56 3.76 -1.07 -2.97
N ALA A 57 2.72 -1.90 -3.06
CA ALA A 57 1.47 -1.70 -2.33
C ALA A 57 1.67 -1.89 -0.82
N ASP A 58 2.44 -2.89 -0.40
CA ASP A 58 2.77 -3.13 1.02
C ASP A 58 3.54 -1.94 1.61
N ARG A 59 4.61 -1.49 0.95
CA ARG A 59 5.39 -0.31 1.39
C ARG A 59 4.54 0.94 1.49
N ARG A 60 3.55 1.10 0.62
CA ARG A 60 2.59 2.21 0.70
C ARG A 60 1.74 2.08 1.96
N ALA A 61 1.15 0.93 2.24
CA ALA A 61 0.35 0.69 3.43
C ALA A 61 1.16 0.88 4.72
N VAL A 62 2.39 0.36 4.78
CA VAL A 62 3.30 0.50 5.92
C VAL A 62 3.65 1.96 6.20
N ARG A 63 3.92 2.78 5.17
CA ARG A 63 4.19 4.22 5.36
C ARG A 63 3.00 4.96 5.96
N ILE A 64 1.79 4.65 5.51
CA ILE A 64 0.56 5.27 6.04
C ILE A 64 0.32 4.83 7.49
N LEU A 65 0.51 3.54 7.80
CA LEU A 65 0.39 3.02 9.16
C LEU A 65 1.38 3.67 10.13
N LYS A 66 2.64 3.88 9.72
CA LYS A 66 3.65 4.57 10.53
C LYS A 66 3.24 6.00 10.85
N GLU A 67 2.71 6.73 9.88
CA GLU A 67 2.24 8.10 10.11
C GLU A 67 1.00 8.14 11.03
N LEU A 68 0.05 7.24 10.85
CA LEU A 68 -1.11 7.12 11.75
C LEU A 68 -0.67 6.79 13.18
N ALA A 69 0.28 5.86 13.35
CA ALA A 69 0.83 5.49 14.66
C ALA A 69 1.54 6.68 15.33
N ARG A 70 2.34 7.45 14.57
CA ARG A 70 3.00 8.66 15.07
C ARG A 70 1.97 9.66 15.63
N ARG A 71 0.90 9.94 14.89
CA ARG A 71 -0.16 10.86 15.34
C ARG A 71 -0.90 10.36 16.57
N GLN A 72 -1.12 9.05 16.66
CA GLN A 72 -1.75 8.44 17.84
C GLN A 72 -0.87 8.60 19.09
N GLN A 73 0.45 8.49 18.93
CA GLN A 73 1.42 8.75 20.01
C GLN A 73 1.44 10.23 20.40
N ASP A 74 1.50 11.14 19.41
CA ASP A 74 1.50 12.58 19.65
C ASP A 74 0.23 13.07 20.35
N ALA A 75 -0.93 12.46 20.08
CA ALA A 75 -2.20 12.78 20.74
C ALA A 75 -2.33 12.22 22.17
N ALA A 76 -1.48 11.27 22.55
CA ALA A 76 -1.47 10.63 23.87
C ALA A 76 -0.41 11.22 24.83
N ALA A 77 0.44 12.11 24.34
CA ALA A 77 1.47 12.84 25.09
C ALA A 77 0.95 14.19 25.60
#